data_AF-A0A2M7QJN9-F1
#
_entry.id   AF-A0A2M7QJN9-F1
#
_cell.length_a   1.000
_cell.length_b   1.000
_cell.length_c   1.000
_cell.angle_alpha   90.00
_cell.angle_beta   90.00
_cell.angle_gamma   90.00
#
_symmetry.space_group_name_H-M   'P 1'
#
loop_
_entity.id
_entity.type
_entity.pdbx_description
1 polymer ?
#
loop_
_entity_poly.entity_id
_entity_poly.type
_entity_poly.pdbx_seq_one_letter_code
_entity_poly.pdbx_strand_id
1 'polypeptide(L)'
;MDTNQNTDKPKQIEGVAGSMSMVELSTLINRYVADIEKLKESMKMQSSMFKDSFENDAEYHTKSKQVKQVTRERNAIKQRILKQPAVEALTGKMNELKGEIKDAQEGLSGYLEEYQRVSGTNIIEGENGEIREIVPMYKLVKRKV
;
A
#
# COMPACT_ATOMS: atom_id res chain seq x y z
N MET A 1 45.90 5.26 10.63
CA MET A 1 44.91 4.34 10.03
C MET A 1 43.56 4.89 10.41
N ASP A 2 43.10 5.84 9.61
CA ASP A 2 41.95 6.68 9.89
C ASP A 2 40.65 5.93 9.63
N THR A 3 39.88 5.73 10.69
CA THR A 3 38.52 5.19 10.63
C THR A 3 37.57 6.28 10.16
N ASN A 4 37.33 6.32 8.85
CA ASN A 4 36.32 7.18 8.24
C ASN A 4 34.92 6.63 8.54
N GLN A 5 34.22 7.26 9.50
CA GLN A 5 32.80 7.04 9.76
C GLN A 5 31.99 7.79 8.70
N ASN A 6 31.55 7.09 7.66
CA ASN A 6 30.57 7.64 6.73
C ASN A 6 29.19 7.70 7.41
N THR A 7 28.74 8.93 7.66
CA THR A 7 27.45 9.26 8.25
C THR A 7 26.43 9.44 7.14
N ASP A 8 25.67 8.39 6.80
CA ASP A 8 24.51 8.52 5.92
C ASP A 8 23.35 9.16 6.69
N LYS A 9 23.36 10.50 6.76
CA LYS A 9 22.15 11.29 6.98
C LYS A 9 21.41 11.43 5.64
N PRO A 10 20.07 11.29 5.60
CA PRO A 10 19.31 11.52 4.38
C PRO A 10 19.51 12.97 3.91
N LYS A 11 20.04 13.09 2.69
CA LYS A 11 20.29 14.35 2.00
C LYS A 11 18.95 15.07 1.81
N GLN A 12 18.80 16.20 2.50
CA GLN A 12 17.70 17.13 2.33
C GLN A 12 17.65 17.55 0.85
N ILE A 13 16.47 17.45 0.23
CA ILE A 13 16.25 17.95 -1.13
C ILE A 13 15.99 19.46 -0.99
N GLU A 14 17.07 20.23 -0.93
CA GLU A 14 17.01 21.69 -1.10
C GLU A 14 16.53 22.04 -2.52
N GLY A 15 15.79 23.15 -2.61
CA GLY A 15 14.84 23.46 -3.68
C GLY A 15 15.36 23.42 -5.12
N VAL A 16 14.50 22.96 -6.02
CA VAL A 16 14.68 23.12 -7.47
C VAL A 16 14.12 24.49 -7.87
N ALA A 17 14.97 25.51 -7.81
CA ALA A 17 14.78 26.74 -8.58
C ALA A 17 15.13 26.46 -10.04
N GLY A 18 14.10 26.32 -10.87
CA GLY A 18 14.16 26.10 -12.32
C GLY A 18 12.94 25.30 -12.76
N SER A 19 11.96 25.97 -13.36
CA SER A 19 10.76 25.31 -13.88
C SER A 19 11.16 24.31 -14.97
N MET A 20 11.31 23.03 -14.61
CA MET A 20 11.52 21.95 -15.57
C MET A 20 10.38 21.98 -16.60
N SER A 21 10.73 21.88 -17.88
CA SER A 21 9.77 21.83 -18.96
C SER A 21 8.89 20.57 -18.86
N MET A 22 7.71 20.61 -19.46
CA MET A 22 6.80 19.46 -19.53
C MET A 22 7.48 18.22 -20.14
N VAL A 23 8.38 18.41 -21.11
CA VAL A 23 9.12 17.34 -21.78
C VAL A 23 10.15 16.70 -20.84
N GLU A 24 10.88 17.51 -20.08
CA GLU A 24 11.84 17.02 -19.07
C GLU A 24 11.13 16.26 -17.95
N LEU A 25 10.01 16.79 -17.45
CA LEU A 25 9.18 16.12 -16.45
C LEU A 25 8.61 14.79 -16.98
N SER A 26 8.09 14.76 -18.20
CA SER A 26 7.58 13.53 -18.82
C SER A 26 8.68 12.47 -18.97
N THR A 27 9.87 12.89 -19.39
CA THR A 27 11.04 12.00 -19.51
C THR A 27 11.42 11.41 -18.14
N LEU A 28 11.44 12.25 -17.10
CA LEU A 28 11.74 11.83 -15.74
C LEU A 28 10.69 10.87 -15.19
N ILE A 29 9.41 11.17 -15.37
CA ILE A 29 8.29 10.31 -14.96
C ILE A 29 8.40 8.94 -15.63
N ASN A 30 8.60 8.90 -16.95
CA ASN A 30 8.74 7.64 -17.69
C ASN A 30 9.96 6.83 -17.23
N ARG A 31 11.08 7.48 -16.90
CA ARG A 31 12.24 6.81 -16.30
C ARG A 31 11.89 6.17 -14.96
N TYR A 32 11.25 6.90 -14.06
CA TYR A 32 10.83 6.34 -12.77
C TYR A 32 9.82 5.20 -12.92
N VAL A 33 8.90 5.28 -13.89
CA VAL A 33 7.98 4.17 -14.20
C VAL A 33 8.77 2.92 -14.61
N ALA A 34 9.73 3.05 -15.54
CA ALA A 34 10.57 1.93 -15.97
C ALA A 34 11.43 1.37 -14.84
N ASP A 35 12.03 2.24 -14.02
CA ASP A 35 12.82 1.85 -12.85
C ASP A 35 11.95 1.07 -11.84
N ILE A 36 10.73 1.54 -11.56
CA ILE A 36 9.78 0.85 -10.68
C ILE A 36 9.39 -0.51 -11.25
N GLU A 37 9.14 -0.62 -12.55
CA GLU A 37 8.82 -1.91 -13.20
C GLU A 37 10.00 -2.90 -13.07
N LYS A 38 11.22 -2.44 -13.34
CA LYS A 38 12.44 -3.25 -13.18
C LYS A 38 12.67 -3.69 -11.73
N LEU A 39 12.45 -2.79 -10.77
CA LEU A 39 12.56 -3.10 -9.33
C LEU A 39 11.51 -4.12 -8.90
N LYS A 40 10.27 -4.01 -9.38
CA LYS A 40 9.20 -5.00 -9.12
C LYS A 40 9.57 -6.37 -9.66
N GLU A 41 10.10 -6.44 -10.88
CA GLU A 41 10.53 -7.71 -11.48
C GLU A 41 11.71 -8.33 -10.72
N SER A 42 12.70 -7.53 -10.37
CA SER A 42 13.85 -7.96 -9.56
C SER A 42 13.40 -8.48 -8.18
N MET A 43 12.47 -7.77 -7.52
CA MET A 43 11.92 -8.20 -6.24
C MET A 43 11.14 -9.51 -6.36
N LYS A 44 10.38 -9.71 -7.45
CA LYS A 44 9.67 -10.97 -7.72
C LYS A 44 10.65 -12.13 -7.86
N MET A 45 11.74 -11.93 -8.60
CA MET A 45 12.79 -12.94 -8.78
C MET A 45 13.44 -13.31 -7.44
N GLN A 46 13.88 -12.31 -6.67
CA GLN A 46 14.50 -12.54 -5.36
C GLN A 46 13.54 -13.20 -4.37
N SER A 47 12.25 -12.83 -4.41
CA SER A 47 11.21 -13.48 -3.60
C SER A 47 11.02 -14.96 -3.97
N SER A 48 11.12 -15.30 -5.25
CA SER A 48 11.08 -16.70 -5.71
C SER A 48 12.29 -17.47 -5.19
N MET A 49 13.50 -16.95 -5.41
CA MET A 49 14.73 -17.61 -4.95
C MET A 49 14.74 -17.80 -3.43
N PHE A 50 14.29 -16.78 -2.68
CA PHE A 50 14.13 -16.87 -1.24
C PHE A 50 13.16 -17.99 -0.85
N LYS A 51 12.01 -18.08 -1.50
CA LYS A 51 11.02 -19.14 -1.24
C LYS A 51 11.57 -20.54 -1.56
N ASP A 52 12.24 -20.67 -2.69
CA ASP A 52 12.83 -21.93 -3.15
C ASP A 52 13.91 -22.44 -2.18
N SER A 53 14.64 -21.53 -1.51
CA SER A 53 15.64 -21.91 -0.50
C SER A 53 15.07 -22.72 0.66
N PHE A 54 13.84 -22.42 1.08
CA PHE A 54 13.14 -23.18 2.13
C PHE A 54 12.53 -24.46 1.57
N GLU A 55 11.97 -24.43 0.36
CA GLU A 55 11.30 -25.62 -0.21
C GLU A 55 12.28 -26.76 -0.52
N ASN A 56 13.56 -26.45 -0.74
CA ASN A 56 14.63 -27.43 -0.92
C ASN A 56 15.10 -28.08 0.40
N ASP A 57 14.76 -27.52 1.56
CA ASP A 57 15.07 -28.13 2.85
C ASP A 57 14.08 -29.25 3.18
N ALA A 58 14.61 -30.44 3.49
CA ALA A 58 13.80 -31.64 3.69
C ALA A 58 12.91 -31.58 4.95
N GLU A 59 13.40 -30.95 6.02
CA GLU A 59 12.65 -30.77 7.26
C GLU A 59 11.51 -29.78 7.04
N TYR A 60 11.84 -28.61 6.46
CA TYR A 60 10.86 -27.59 6.09
C TYR A 60 9.79 -28.16 5.16
N HIS A 61 10.17 -28.93 4.14
CA HIS A 61 9.21 -29.53 3.22
C HIS A 61 8.20 -30.42 3.96
N THR A 62 8.69 -31.27 4.86
CA THR A 62 7.85 -32.20 5.64
C THR A 62 6.90 -31.44 6.57
N LYS A 63 7.40 -30.45 7.31
CA LYS A 63 6.57 -29.61 8.17
C LYS A 63 5.56 -28.78 7.38
N SER A 64 5.96 -28.27 6.22
CA SER A 64 5.08 -27.53 5.30
C SER A 64 3.91 -28.39 4.80
N LYS A 65 4.14 -29.68 4.50
CA LYS A 65 3.04 -30.61 4.17
C LYS A 65 2.06 -30.80 5.33
N GLN A 66 2.57 -30.97 6.56
CA GLN A 66 1.73 -31.12 7.75
C GLN A 66 0.89 -29.86 8.00
N VAL A 67 1.51 -28.66 7.92
CA VAL A 67 0.81 -27.38 8.04
C VAL A 67 -0.26 -27.21 6.96
N LYS A 68 0.03 -27.59 5.71
CA LYS A 68 -0.95 -27.56 4.62
C LYS A 68 -2.16 -28.44 4.92
N GLN A 69 -1.95 -29.63 5.46
CA GLN A 69 -3.04 -30.54 5.83
C GLN A 69 -3.91 -29.97 6.95
N VAL A 70 -3.31 -29.55 8.06
CA VAL A 70 -4.02 -28.92 9.19
C VAL A 70 -4.73 -27.64 8.76
N THR A 71 -4.12 -26.86 7.87
CA THR A 71 -4.71 -25.65 7.30
C THR A 71 -5.97 -25.97 6.49
N ARG A 72 -5.99 -27.04 5.70
CA ARG A 72 -7.18 -27.47 4.95
C ARG A 72 -8.32 -27.84 5.89
N GLU A 73 -8.04 -28.62 6.92
CA GLU A 73 -9.03 -29.02 7.93
C GLU A 73 -9.59 -27.81 8.67
N ARG A 74 -8.71 -26.93 9.17
CA ARG A 74 -9.09 -25.66 9.79
C ARG A 74 -9.95 -24.80 8.86
N ASN A 75 -9.58 -24.71 7.58
CA ASN A 75 -10.34 -23.93 6.61
C ASN A 75 -11.73 -24.56 6.34
N ALA A 76 -11.85 -25.88 6.28
CA ALA A 76 -13.14 -26.56 6.15
C ALA A 76 -14.04 -26.27 7.37
N ILE A 77 -13.48 -26.32 8.59
CA ILE A 77 -14.19 -25.95 9.81
C ILE A 77 -14.63 -24.47 9.76
N LYS A 78 -13.73 -23.57 9.36
CA LYS A 78 -14.04 -22.15 9.20
C LYS A 78 -15.18 -21.93 8.21
N GLN A 79 -15.16 -22.60 7.06
CA GLN A 79 -16.24 -22.51 6.07
C GLN A 79 -17.58 -23.00 6.63
N ARG A 80 -17.57 -24.08 7.43
CA ARG A 80 -18.78 -24.53 8.12
C ARG A 80 -19.29 -23.51 9.13
N ILE A 81 -18.41 -22.86 9.89
CA ILE A 81 -18.78 -21.80 10.85
C ILE A 81 -19.34 -20.58 10.13
N LEU A 82 -18.74 -20.17 9.01
CA LEU A 82 -19.21 -19.02 8.21
C LEU A 82 -20.63 -19.20 7.67
N LYS A 83 -21.04 -20.44 7.40
CA LYS A 83 -22.41 -20.78 6.98
C LYS A 83 -23.43 -20.82 8.12
N GLN A 84 -23.01 -20.60 9.36
CA GLN A 84 -23.94 -20.50 10.47
C GLN A 84 -24.70 -19.17 10.35
N PRO A 85 -26.05 -19.15 10.47
CA PRO A 85 -26.84 -17.95 10.21
C PRO A 85 -26.38 -16.69 10.97
N ALA A 86 -25.98 -16.84 12.23
CA ALA A 86 -25.47 -15.73 13.04
C ALA A 86 -24.15 -15.14 12.52
N VAL A 87 -23.26 -16.00 12.00
CA VAL A 87 -21.96 -15.59 11.46
C VAL A 87 -22.10 -15.01 10.05
N GLU A 88 -23.02 -15.56 9.25
CA GLU A 88 -23.37 -15.03 7.95
C GLU A 88 -23.97 -13.63 8.06
N ALA A 89 -24.92 -13.43 8.99
CA ALA A 89 -25.49 -12.12 9.30
C ALA A 89 -24.41 -11.11 9.75
N LEU A 90 -23.49 -11.55 10.63
CA LEU A 90 -22.37 -10.71 11.06
C LEU A 90 -21.46 -10.32 9.88
N THR A 91 -21.13 -11.28 9.01
CA THR A 91 -20.30 -11.04 7.82
C THR A 91 -21.00 -10.08 6.86
N GLY A 92 -22.32 -10.23 6.69
CA GLY A 92 -23.15 -9.29 5.94
C GLY A 92 -23.04 -7.87 6.49
N LYS A 93 -23.24 -7.68 7.80
CA LYS A 93 -23.12 -6.36 8.44
C LYS A 93 -21.72 -5.78 8.33
N MET A 94 -20.68 -6.59 8.46
CA MET A 94 -19.30 -6.15 8.26
C MET A 94 -19.06 -5.65 6.84
N ASN A 95 -19.59 -6.33 5.83
CA ASN A 95 -19.46 -5.91 4.44
C ASN A 95 -20.24 -4.62 4.15
N GLU A 96 -21.43 -4.48 4.73
CA GLU A 96 -22.23 -3.25 4.67
C GLU A 96 -21.47 -2.06 5.28
N LEU A 97 -20.99 -2.20 6.52
CA LEU A 97 -20.18 -1.17 7.19
C LEU A 97 -18.91 -0.82 6.42
N LYS A 98 -18.27 -1.81 5.79
CA LYS A 98 -17.10 -1.56 4.93
C LYS A 98 -17.48 -0.74 3.69
N GLY A 99 -18.67 -0.97 3.12
CA GLY A 99 -19.23 -0.16 2.05
C GLY A 99 -19.47 1.28 2.52
N GLU A 100 -20.18 1.44 3.63
CA GLU A 100 -20.47 2.75 4.23
C GLU A 100 -19.18 3.55 4.51
N ILE A 101 -18.15 2.91 5.08
CA ILE A 101 -16.84 3.54 5.32
C ILE A 101 -16.20 3.99 4.01
N LYS A 102 -16.26 3.17 2.96
CA LYS A 102 -15.67 3.49 1.66
C LYS A 102 -16.37 4.70 1.03
N ASP A 103 -17.69 4.71 1.05
CA ASP A 103 -18.49 5.81 0.48
C ASP A 103 -18.27 7.11 1.27
N ALA A 104 -18.19 7.03 2.60
CA ALA A 104 -17.86 8.17 3.45
C ALA A 104 -16.45 8.71 3.19
N GLN A 105 -15.47 7.83 2.97
CA GLN A 105 -14.10 8.23 2.62
C GLN A 105 -14.02 8.89 1.25
N GLU A 106 -14.76 8.39 0.25
CA GLU A 106 -14.84 9.00 -1.08
C GLU A 106 -15.51 10.39 -1.02
N GLY A 107 -16.62 10.52 -0.28
CA GLY A 107 -17.27 11.80 -0.02
C GLY A 107 -16.35 12.79 0.70
N LEU A 108 -15.68 12.34 1.76
CA LEU A 108 -14.68 13.14 2.48
C LEU A 108 -13.57 13.61 1.55
N SER A 109 -13.01 12.73 0.71
CA SER A 109 -11.95 13.11 -0.24
C SER A 109 -12.39 14.23 -1.18
N GLY A 110 -13.62 14.18 -1.69
CA GLY A 110 -14.18 15.26 -2.52
C GLY A 110 -14.32 16.58 -1.75
N TYR A 111 -14.81 16.52 -0.51
CA TYR A 111 -14.90 17.73 0.34
C TYR A 111 -13.53 18.32 0.70
N LEU A 112 -12.52 17.47 0.92
CA LEU A 112 -11.16 17.93 1.21
C LEU A 112 -10.51 18.60 0.00
N GLU A 113 -10.71 18.07 -1.21
CA GLU A 113 -10.27 18.70 -2.45
C GLU A 113 -10.92 20.08 -2.64
N GLU A 114 -12.24 20.16 -2.43
CA GLU A 114 -12.97 21.43 -2.52
C GLU A 114 -12.55 22.43 -1.45
N TYR A 115 -12.34 21.97 -0.20
CA TYR A 115 -11.83 22.81 0.88
C TYR A 115 -10.45 23.38 0.54
N GLN A 116 -9.53 22.55 0.04
CA GLN A 116 -8.22 23.00 -0.40
C GLN A 116 -8.35 24.06 -1.52
N ARG A 117 -9.25 23.83 -2.48
CA ARG A 117 -9.50 24.75 -3.61
C ARG A 117 -10.02 26.11 -3.15
N VAL A 118 -10.93 26.15 -2.18
CA VAL A 118 -11.57 27.39 -1.70
C VAL A 118 -10.73 28.12 -0.65
N SER A 119 -10.18 27.40 0.32
CA SER A 119 -9.44 27.99 1.45
C SER A 119 -7.96 28.27 1.12
N GLY A 120 -7.40 27.59 0.13
CA GLY A 120 -5.98 27.66 -0.21
C GLY A 120 -5.05 27.03 0.85
N THR A 121 -5.59 26.35 1.86
CA THR A 121 -4.81 25.68 2.91
C THR A 121 -5.10 24.18 2.94
N ASN A 122 -4.11 23.43 3.40
CA ASN A 122 -4.22 22.00 3.68
C ASN A 122 -4.51 21.72 5.15
N ILE A 123 -4.79 22.74 5.95
CA ILE A 123 -4.97 22.59 7.38
C ILE A 123 -6.44 22.73 7.76
N ILE A 124 -6.93 21.77 8.54
CA ILE A 124 -8.28 21.75 9.11
C ILE A 124 -8.18 21.64 10.62
N GLU A 125 -8.92 22.48 11.32
CA GLU A 125 -9.15 22.35 12.76
C GLU A 125 -10.35 21.44 13.00
N GLY A 126 -10.14 20.34 13.72
CA GLY A 126 -11.18 19.39 14.12
C GLY A 126 -11.95 19.88 15.35
N GLU A 127 -13.07 19.21 15.64
CA GLU A 127 -14.02 19.61 16.69
C GLU A 127 -13.43 19.72 18.11
N ASN A 128 -12.31 19.04 18.37
CA ASN A 128 -11.62 19.05 19.68
C ASN A 128 -10.37 19.96 19.69
N GLY A 129 -10.21 20.85 18.71
CA GLY A 129 -9.02 21.68 18.54
C GLY A 129 -7.81 20.92 17.98
N GLU A 130 -8.01 19.69 17.47
CA GLU A 130 -6.97 18.93 16.78
C GLU A 130 -6.73 19.50 15.40
N ILE A 131 -5.48 19.87 15.11
CA ILE A 131 -5.09 20.30 13.78
C ILE A 131 -4.75 19.09 12.91
N ARG A 132 -5.38 19.00 11.74
CA ARG A 132 -5.21 17.93 10.75
C ARG A 132 -4.71 18.49 9.44
N GLU A 133 -3.85 17.75 8.76
CA GLU A 133 -3.32 18.10 7.45
C GLU A 133 -3.95 17.23 6.34
N ILE A 134 -4.37 17.88 5.26
CA ILE A 134 -4.79 17.26 4.01
C ILE A 134 -3.52 16.81 3.27
N VAL A 135 -3.43 15.52 2.96
CA VAL A 135 -2.32 14.93 2.21
C VAL A 135 -2.81 14.46 0.83
N PRO A 136 -2.66 15.28 -0.23
CA PRO A 136 -2.98 14.86 -1.59
C PRO A 136 -2.03 13.74 -2.05
N MET A 137 -2.59 12.67 -2.62
CA MET A 137 -1.80 11.55 -3.13
C MET A 137 -1.97 11.43 -4.65
N TYR A 138 -0.93 11.83 -5.38
CA TYR A 138 -0.87 11.62 -6.83
C TYR A 138 -0.48 10.17 -7.15
N LYS A 139 -1.24 9.52 -8.04
CA LYS A 139 -0.95 8.16 -8.54
C LYS A 139 -1.02 8.14 -10.05
N LEU A 140 -0.03 7.49 -10.68
CA LEU A 140 -0.09 7.16 -12.09
C LEU A 140 -0.77 5.79 -12.25
N VAL A 141 -1.87 5.75 -12.99
CA VAL A 141 -2.63 4.52 -13.30
C VAL A 141 -2.67 4.29 -14.80
N LYS A 142 -2.60 3.02 -15.24
CA LYS A 142 -2.85 2.68 -16.64
C LYS A 142 -4.32 2.97 -16.96
N ARG A 143 -4.59 3.79 -17.97
CA ARG A 143 -5.95 4.01 -18.48
C ARG A 143 -6.44 2.70 -19.09
N LYS A 144 -7.60 2.21 -18.63
CA LYS A 144 -8.34 1.16 -19.35
C LYS A 144 -8.93 1.81 -20.60
N VAL A 145 -8.54 1.32 -21.78
CA VAL A 145 -9.16 1.65 -23.07
C VAL A 145 -10.28 0.64 -23.30
#